data_AF-A0A9E5TNW3-F1
#
_entry.id   AF-A0A9E5TNW3-F1
#
_cell.length_a   1.000
_cell.length_b   1.000
_cell.length_c   1.000
_cell.angle_alpha   90.00
_cell.angle_beta   90.00
_cell.angle_gamma   90.00
#
_symmetry.space_group_name_H-M   'P 1'
#
loop_
_entity.id
_entity.type
_entity.pdbx_description
1 polymer ?
#
loop_
_entity_poly.entity_id
_entity_poly.type
_entity_poly.pdbx_seq_one_letter_code
_entity_poly.pdbx_strand_id
1 'polypeptide(L)'
;MRASATTLIALCVLLTGSTATAQDDGVYVNGQLVGAEQIQAVMQTMGIPPQAATIPPGRYWYDDVSGLWGMEGGPTVGQIFPGLELGGPLQPDASGSGTGVFINGRELHPQEVAFLQRIFGAVIPGRYWMDWQGIGGYEGGPALFNVAAAAAAGAQGGMYGGQTRRTLFGGTGSDGNCSYYMHPGGSSVMTCR
;
A
#
# COMPACT_ATOMS: atom_id res chain seq x y z
N MET A 1 -26.32 66.72 -31.93
CA MET A 1 -26.24 65.31 -31.48
C MET A 1 -25.14 64.59 -32.26
N ARG A 2 -23.90 64.59 -31.76
CA ARG A 2 -22.83 63.63 -32.07
C ARG A 2 -21.82 63.71 -30.92
N ALA A 3 -21.66 62.63 -30.15
CA ALA A 3 -20.62 62.49 -29.15
C ALA A 3 -19.80 61.24 -29.49
N SER A 4 -18.50 61.46 -29.65
CA SER A 4 -17.49 60.50 -30.08
C SER A 4 -17.11 59.50 -28.99
N ALA A 5 -16.56 58.40 -29.48
CA ALA A 5 -16.06 57.21 -28.79
C ALA A 5 -15.07 57.47 -27.66
N THR A 6 -15.19 56.67 -26.60
CA THR A 6 -14.13 56.44 -25.61
C THR A 6 -13.87 54.94 -25.53
N THR A 7 -12.72 54.53 -26.06
CA THR A 7 -12.22 53.15 -26.05
C THR A 7 -11.78 52.75 -24.63
N LEU A 8 -12.34 51.67 -24.08
CA LEU A 8 -11.88 51.05 -22.83
C LEU A 8 -11.03 49.81 -23.16
N ILE A 9 -9.75 49.87 -22.79
CA ILE A 9 -8.82 48.75 -22.85
C ILE A 9 -9.06 47.88 -21.62
N ALA A 10 -9.51 46.64 -21.83
CA ALA A 10 -9.62 45.63 -20.77
C ALA A 10 -8.24 44.99 -20.52
N LEU A 11 -7.65 45.27 -19.36
CA LEU A 11 -6.43 44.61 -18.89
C LEU A 11 -6.82 43.30 -18.18
N CYS A 12 -6.71 42.16 -18.88
CA CYS A 12 -6.83 40.84 -18.28
C CYS A 12 -5.57 40.54 -17.44
N VAL A 13 -5.69 40.62 -16.13
CA VAL A 13 -4.67 40.10 -15.19
C VAL A 13 -4.86 38.59 -15.10
N LEU A 14 -3.97 37.83 -15.75
CA LEU A 14 -3.86 36.39 -15.56
C LEU A 14 -3.17 36.15 -14.22
N LEU A 15 -3.95 35.80 -13.19
CA LEU A 15 -3.43 35.24 -11.94
C LEU A 15 -2.95 33.82 -12.23
N THR A 16 -1.67 33.66 -12.58
CA THR A 16 -1.00 32.36 -12.51
C THR A 16 -0.82 32.04 -11.03
N GLY A 17 -1.73 31.22 -10.47
CA GLY A 17 -1.54 30.61 -9.17
C GLY A 17 -0.38 29.63 -9.25
N SER A 18 0.80 30.06 -8.81
CA SER A 18 1.90 29.16 -8.52
C SER A 18 1.48 28.29 -7.34
N THR A 19 1.22 27.00 -7.56
CA THR A 19 1.12 26.03 -6.48
C THR A 19 2.52 25.81 -5.92
N ALA A 20 2.96 26.73 -5.05
CA ALA A 20 4.04 26.44 -4.12
C ALA A 20 3.54 25.32 -3.21
N THR A 21 4.12 24.12 -3.33
CA THR A 21 3.98 23.08 -2.32
C THR A 21 4.47 23.69 -1.00
N ALA A 22 3.56 23.95 -0.07
CA ALA A 22 3.94 24.38 1.28
C ALA A 22 4.93 23.36 1.84
N GLN A 23 6.10 23.82 2.26
CA GLN A 23 7.02 23.01 3.04
C GLN A 23 6.27 22.66 4.34
N ASP A 24 5.89 21.41 4.52
CA ASP A 24 5.14 20.97 5.71
C ASP A 24 6.11 20.99 6.90
N ASP A 25 6.02 22.04 7.74
CA ASP A 25 6.83 22.17 8.96
C ASP A 25 6.39 21.22 10.09
N GLY A 26 5.36 20.38 9.85
CA GLY A 26 4.78 19.44 10.80
C GLY A 26 4.88 17.98 10.36
N VAL A 27 4.57 17.06 11.28
CA VAL A 27 4.44 15.62 11.00
C VAL A 27 2.97 15.29 10.79
N TYR A 28 2.64 14.76 9.62
CA TYR A 28 1.28 14.32 9.30
C TYR A 28 1.28 12.82 9.10
N VAL A 29 0.31 12.14 9.70
CA VAL A 29 0.08 10.71 9.50
C VAL A 29 -1.36 10.51 9.08
N ASN A 30 -1.57 9.82 7.95
CA ASN A 30 -2.90 9.58 7.38
C ASN A 30 -3.72 10.89 7.26
N GLY A 31 -3.10 11.94 6.74
CA GLY A 31 -3.71 13.26 6.55
C GLY A 31 -3.93 14.12 7.81
N GLN A 32 -3.64 13.62 9.02
CA GLN A 32 -3.81 14.37 10.27
C GLN A 32 -2.47 14.83 10.85
N LEU A 33 -2.43 16.07 11.35
CA LEU A 33 -1.26 16.61 12.07
C LEU A 33 -1.10 15.86 13.39
N VAL A 34 0.07 15.25 13.58
CA VAL A 34 0.44 14.54 14.81
C VAL A 34 1.27 15.46 15.68
N GLY A 35 0.75 15.77 16.87
CA GLY A 35 1.43 16.64 17.85
C GLY A 35 2.56 15.93 18.60
N ALA A 36 3.42 16.71 19.23
CA ALA A 36 4.56 16.20 20.01
C ALA A 36 4.14 15.23 21.13
N GLU A 37 2.99 15.45 21.78
CA GLU A 37 2.48 14.56 22.83
C GLU A 37 2.11 13.17 22.29
N GLN A 38 1.47 13.09 21.13
CA GLN A 38 1.10 11.82 20.51
C GLN A 38 2.35 11.06 20.03
N ILE A 39 3.33 11.77 19.47
CA ILE A 39 4.64 11.21 19.12
C ILE A 39 5.33 10.65 20.37
N GLN A 40 5.30 11.37 21.48
CA GLN A 40 5.87 10.91 22.74
C GLN A 40 5.14 9.69 23.29
N ALA A 41 3.81 9.66 23.23
CA ALA A 41 3.03 8.50 23.66
C ALA A 41 3.38 7.25 22.85
N VAL A 42 3.46 7.36 21.52
CA VAL A 42 3.90 6.27 20.63
C VAL A 42 5.32 5.82 20.97
N MET A 43 6.27 6.76 21.10
CA MET A 43 7.65 6.42 21.49
C MET A 43 7.70 5.67 22.84
N GLN A 44 6.91 6.08 23.83
CA GLN A 44 6.80 5.39 25.11
C GLN A 44 6.23 3.98 24.96
N THR A 45 5.16 3.79 24.17
CA THR A 45 4.60 2.47 23.87
C THR A 45 5.63 1.55 23.22
N MET A 46 6.50 2.12 22.38
CA MET A 46 7.58 1.39 21.70
C MET A 46 8.83 1.19 22.58
N GLY A 47 8.90 1.79 23.77
CA GLY A 47 10.10 1.78 24.62
C GLY A 47 11.26 2.61 24.07
N ILE A 48 11.00 3.53 23.14
CA ILE A 48 12.00 4.42 22.54
C ILE A 48 12.15 5.67 23.41
N PRO A 49 13.37 6.02 23.86
CA PRO A 49 13.59 7.27 24.58
C PRO A 49 13.25 8.48 23.67
N PRO A 50 12.55 9.51 24.16
CA PRO A 50 12.21 10.69 23.35
C PRO A 50 13.42 11.41 22.72
N GLN A 51 14.60 11.25 23.31
CA GLN A 51 15.84 11.84 22.83
C GLN A 51 16.54 10.99 21.76
N ALA A 52 16.11 9.73 21.57
CA ALA A 52 16.74 8.76 20.68
C ALA A 52 16.20 8.81 19.25
N ALA A 53 15.02 9.40 19.05
CA ALA A 53 14.39 9.49 17.73
C ALA A 53 13.65 10.81 17.58
N THR A 54 13.90 11.51 16.47
CA THR A 54 13.08 12.63 16.02
C THR A 54 12.47 12.22 14.69
N ILE A 55 11.16 12.36 14.56
CA ILE A 55 10.46 12.13 13.29
C ILE A 55 10.61 13.42 12.47
N PRO A 56 11.24 13.37 11.27
CA PRO A 56 11.33 14.55 10.43
C PRO A 56 9.95 15.09 10.07
N PRO A 57 9.78 16.42 9.94
CA PRO A 57 8.58 16.98 9.34
C PRO A 57 8.32 16.37 7.95
N GLY A 58 7.05 16.13 7.65
CA GLY A 58 6.65 15.45 6.44
C GLY A 58 5.30 14.75 6.58
N ARG A 59 4.90 14.12 5.48
CA ARG A 59 3.61 13.43 5.36
C ARG A 59 3.86 11.93 5.22
N TYR A 60 3.21 11.17 6.08
CA TYR A 60 3.39 9.75 6.24
C TYR A 60 2.05 9.03 6.22
N TRP A 61 2.09 7.74 5.92
CA TRP A 61 0.97 6.84 6.11
C TRP A 61 1.35 5.74 7.09
N TYR A 62 0.35 5.27 7.83
CA TYR A 62 0.49 4.20 8.81
C TYR A 62 -0.73 3.26 8.74
N ASP A 63 -0.46 1.97 8.63
CA ASP A 63 -1.46 0.91 8.68
C ASP A 63 -1.49 0.32 10.11
N ASP A 64 -2.62 0.49 10.80
CA ASP A 64 -2.81 0.07 12.18
C ASP A 64 -2.94 -1.45 12.34
N VAL A 65 -3.33 -2.18 11.28
CA VAL A 65 -3.48 -3.63 11.33
C VAL A 65 -2.12 -4.32 11.24
N SER A 66 -1.29 -3.87 10.30
CA SER A 66 0.01 -4.50 10.03
C SER A 66 1.17 -3.79 10.73
N GLY A 67 1.00 -2.54 11.14
CA GLY A 67 2.08 -1.70 11.66
C GLY A 67 3.02 -1.16 10.58
N LEU A 68 2.71 -1.39 9.29
CA LEU A 68 3.52 -0.89 8.18
C LEU A 68 3.36 0.62 8.03
N TRP A 69 4.44 1.27 7.60
CA TRP A 69 4.44 2.72 7.36
C TRP A 69 5.36 3.12 6.21
N GLY A 70 5.13 4.34 5.71
CA GLY A 70 5.89 4.96 4.63
C GLY A 70 5.57 6.44 4.51
N MET A 71 6.24 7.13 3.58
CA MET A 71 5.88 8.51 3.22
C MET A 71 4.63 8.50 2.33
N GLU A 72 3.78 9.52 2.43
CA GLU A 72 2.63 9.67 1.52
C GLU A 72 3.09 9.62 0.05
N GLY A 73 2.42 8.78 -0.75
CA GLY A 73 2.77 8.51 -2.15
C GLY A 73 3.98 7.58 -2.36
N GLY A 74 4.60 7.08 -1.30
CA GLY A 74 5.76 6.19 -1.35
C GLY A 74 5.48 4.75 -0.89
N PRO A 75 6.43 3.82 -1.14
CA PRO A 75 6.31 2.43 -0.71
C PRO A 75 6.44 2.27 0.81
N THR A 76 6.20 1.06 1.31
CA THR A 76 6.58 0.65 2.66
C THR A 76 8.07 0.90 2.91
N VAL A 77 8.40 1.59 4.00
CA VAL A 77 9.80 1.82 4.43
C VAL A 77 10.15 1.08 5.71
N GLY A 78 9.15 0.69 6.51
CA GLY A 78 9.37 -0.03 7.75
C GLY A 78 8.07 -0.55 8.37
N GLN A 79 8.24 -1.19 9.52
CA GLN A 79 7.18 -1.72 10.35
C GLN A 79 7.43 -1.32 11.80
N ILE A 80 6.40 -0.84 12.49
CA ILE A 80 6.37 -0.59 13.93
C ILE A 80 5.25 -1.41 14.56
N PHE A 81 4.97 -1.21 15.85
CA PHE A 81 3.87 -1.94 16.49
C PHE A 81 2.54 -1.66 15.78
N PRO A 82 1.66 -2.66 15.62
CA PRO A 82 0.28 -2.45 15.18
C PRO A 82 -0.56 -1.82 16.28
N GLY A 83 -1.73 -1.29 15.91
CA GLY A 83 -2.73 -0.75 16.83
C GLY A 83 -2.36 0.57 17.50
N LEU A 84 -1.39 1.31 16.94
CA LEU A 84 -1.03 2.63 17.47
C LEU A 84 -2.09 3.64 17.03
N GLU A 85 -2.61 4.42 17.98
CA GLU A 85 -3.45 5.58 17.70
C GLU A 85 -2.59 6.69 17.11
N LEU A 86 -2.31 6.62 15.80
CA LEU A 86 -1.41 7.52 15.11
C LEU A 86 -2.08 8.06 13.83
N GLY A 87 -2.47 9.34 13.88
CA GLY A 87 -3.11 10.03 12.75
C GLY A 87 -4.56 9.62 12.51
N GLY A 88 -5.02 9.85 11.28
CA GLY A 88 -6.38 9.57 10.82
C GLY A 88 -6.58 8.16 10.24
N PRO A 89 -7.78 7.87 9.68
CA PRO A 89 -8.02 6.61 8.98
C PRO A 89 -7.08 6.48 7.77
N LEU A 90 -6.59 5.26 7.52
CA LEU A 90 -5.72 4.98 6.40
C LEU A 90 -6.44 5.22 5.07
N GLN A 91 -5.87 6.07 4.23
CA GLN A 91 -6.45 6.43 2.95
C GLN A 91 -6.09 5.42 1.86
N PRO A 92 -7.01 5.09 0.92
CA PRO A 92 -6.74 4.15 -0.15
C PRO A 92 -5.57 4.55 -1.05
N ASP A 93 -5.35 5.84 -1.29
CA ASP A 93 -4.30 6.37 -2.16
C ASP A 93 -3.01 6.76 -1.41
N ALA A 94 -2.90 6.39 -0.13
CA ALA A 94 -1.85 6.87 0.77
C ALA A 94 -0.42 6.55 0.32
N SER A 95 -0.19 5.48 -0.43
CA SER A 95 1.15 5.03 -0.86
C SER A 95 1.36 5.02 -2.36
N GLY A 96 0.38 5.40 -3.16
CA GLY A 96 0.44 5.28 -4.62
C GLY A 96 -0.93 5.01 -5.24
N SER A 97 -0.95 4.96 -6.57
CA SER A 97 -2.17 4.67 -7.33
C SER A 97 -1.86 3.86 -8.60
N GLY A 98 -2.87 3.16 -9.12
CA GLY A 98 -2.85 2.52 -10.44
C GLY A 98 -2.35 1.07 -10.46
N THR A 99 -2.18 0.42 -9.30
CA THR A 99 -1.86 -1.01 -9.22
C THR A 99 -3.12 -1.87 -9.12
N GLY A 100 -4.20 -1.33 -8.54
CA GLY A 100 -5.43 -2.05 -8.24
C GLY A 100 -5.26 -3.12 -7.15
N VAL A 101 -4.11 -3.18 -6.47
CA VAL A 101 -3.82 -4.15 -5.40
C VAL A 101 -3.92 -3.42 -4.07
N PHE A 102 -4.83 -3.85 -3.20
CA PHE A 102 -5.07 -3.22 -1.91
C PHE A 102 -4.73 -4.16 -0.76
N ILE A 103 -4.05 -3.65 0.26
CA ILE A 103 -3.87 -4.32 1.55
C ILE A 103 -4.42 -3.42 2.65
N ASN A 104 -5.30 -3.95 3.50
CA ASN A 104 -5.91 -3.23 4.63
C ASN A 104 -6.52 -1.88 4.21
N GLY A 105 -7.14 -1.85 3.03
CA GLY A 105 -7.77 -0.65 2.49
C GLY A 105 -6.84 0.30 1.71
N ARG A 106 -5.51 0.17 1.81
CA ARG A 106 -4.51 0.97 1.07
C ARG A 106 -4.10 0.31 -0.24
N GLU A 107 -4.10 1.06 -1.33
CA GLU A 107 -3.55 0.65 -2.63
C GLU A 107 -2.02 0.62 -2.57
N LEU A 108 -1.43 -0.54 -2.85
CA LEU A 108 0.02 -0.72 -2.78
C LEU A 108 0.75 0.12 -3.84
N HIS A 109 1.90 0.64 -3.44
CA HIS A 109 2.83 1.30 -4.35
C HIS A 109 3.36 0.28 -5.39
N PRO A 110 3.63 0.70 -6.65
CA PRO A 110 4.17 -0.20 -7.68
C PRO A 110 5.44 -0.97 -7.27
N GLN A 111 6.30 -0.39 -6.42
CA GLN A 111 7.49 -1.08 -5.91
C GLN A 111 7.14 -2.23 -4.96
N GLU A 112 6.10 -2.10 -4.15
CA GLU A 112 5.62 -3.16 -3.27
C GLU A 112 5.03 -4.31 -4.11
N VAL A 113 4.24 -3.98 -5.13
CA VAL A 113 3.71 -4.97 -6.07
C VAL A 113 4.84 -5.69 -6.80
N ALA A 114 5.86 -4.97 -7.28
CA ALA A 114 7.02 -5.57 -7.92
C ALA A 114 7.80 -6.51 -6.98
N PHE A 115 7.91 -6.15 -5.69
CA PHE A 115 8.51 -7.00 -4.67
C PHE A 115 7.68 -8.28 -4.44
N LEU A 116 6.37 -8.14 -4.26
CA LEU A 116 5.46 -9.27 -4.11
C LEU A 116 5.48 -10.17 -5.36
N GLN A 117 5.61 -9.59 -6.55
CA GLN A 117 5.74 -10.36 -7.80
C GLN A 117 7.03 -11.19 -7.83
N ARG A 118 8.13 -10.70 -7.27
CA ARG A 118 9.38 -11.46 -7.19
C ARG A 118 9.28 -12.67 -6.25
N ILE A 119 8.45 -12.58 -5.22
CA ILE A 119 8.34 -13.61 -4.18
C ILE A 119 7.22 -14.62 -4.51
N PHE A 120 6.09 -14.15 -5.02
CA PHE A 120 4.90 -14.95 -5.28
C PHE A 120 4.61 -15.17 -6.78
N GLY A 121 5.34 -14.51 -7.68
CA GLY A 121 5.08 -14.56 -9.13
C GLY A 121 4.05 -13.52 -9.57
N ALA A 122 2.86 -13.96 -9.97
CA ALA A 122 1.82 -13.02 -10.40
C ALA A 122 1.03 -12.49 -9.20
N VAL A 123 0.94 -11.16 -9.08
CA VAL A 123 0.07 -10.46 -8.11
C VAL A 123 -1.17 -9.97 -8.84
N ILE A 124 -2.33 -10.19 -8.25
CA ILE A 124 -3.63 -9.91 -8.86
C ILE A 124 -4.21 -8.65 -8.24
N PRO A 125 -4.71 -7.72 -9.07
CA PRO A 125 -5.51 -6.61 -8.59
C PRO A 125 -6.73 -7.12 -7.81
N GLY A 126 -6.89 -6.64 -6.59
CA GLY A 126 -7.88 -7.12 -5.65
C GLY A 126 -7.66 -6.51 -4.27
N ARG A 127 -8.53 -6.84 -3.33
CA ARG A 127 -8.44 -6.36 -1.95
C ARG A 127 -8.10 -7.50 -1.00
N TYR A 128 -7.09 -7.28 -0.19
CA TYR A 128 -6.50 -8.24 0.71
C TYR A 128 -6.43 -7.66 2.12
N TRP A 129 -6.52 -8.54 3.12
CA TRP A 129 -6.12 -8.21 4.48
C TRP A 129 -4.73 -8.79 4.75
N MET A 130 -3.97 -8.15 5.61
CA MET A 130 -2.69 -8.66 6.10
C MET A 130 -2.46 -8.22 7.55
N ASP A 131 -2.08 -9.16 8.40
CA ASP A 131 -1.71 -8.87 9.78
C ASP A 131 -0.24 -8.43 9.92
N TRP A 132 0.14 -8.07 11.15
CA TRP A 132 1.50 -7.67 11.49
C TRP A 132 2.56 -8.77 11.32
N GLN A 133 2.17 -10.05 11.21
CA GLN A 133 3.10 -11.15 10.94
C GLN A 133 3.36 -11.33 9.44
N GLY A 134 2.70 -10.52 8.60
CA GLY A 134 2.73 -10.64 7.15
C GLY A 134 1.84 -11.77 6.63
N ILE A 135 0.96 -12.34 7.47
CA ILE A 135 -0.01 -13.35 7.06
C ILE A 135 -1.23 -12.62 6.52
N GLY A 136 -1.74 -13.06 5.36
CA GLY A 136 -2.86 -12.39 4.73
C GLY A 136 -3.65 -13.26 3.76
N GLY A 137 -4.74 -12.70 3.27
CA GLY A 137 -5.69 -13.36 2.37
C GLY A 137 -6.62 -12.33 1.72
N TYR A 138 -7.59 -12.80 0.94
CA TYR A 138 -8.63 -11.92 0.40
C TYR A 138 -9.46 -11.32 1.55
N GLU A 139 -9.87 -10.05 1.45
CA GLU A 139 -10.78 -9.42 2.42
C GLU A 139 -12.00 -10.31 2.71
N GLY A 140 -12.25 -10.62 3.99
CA GLY A 140 -13.33 -11.51 4.43
C GLY A 140 -13.07 -13.02 4.26
N GLY A 141 -11.93 -13.42 3.70
CA GLY A 141 -11.52 -14.82 3.51
C GLY A 141 -10.49 -15.32 4.54
N PRO A 142 -10.14 -16.62 4.50
CA PRO A 142 -9.11 -17.18 5.36
C PRO A 142 -7.70 -16.71 4.95
N ALA A 143 -6.71 -16.99 5.80
CA ALA A 143 -5.30 -16.75 5.47
C ALA A 143 -4.85 -17.65 4.30
N LEU A 144 -4.13 -17.06 3.33
CA LEU A 144 -3.69 -17.70 2.10
C LEU A 144 -2.19 -17.58 1.84
N PHE A 145 -1.54 -16.53 2.35
CA PHE A 145 -0.12 -16.28 2.14
C PHE A 145 0.57 -15.78 3.41
N ASN A 146 1.90 -15.87 3.42
CA ASN A 146 2.75 -15.25 4.44
C ASN A 146 3.92 -14.54 3.74
N VAL A 147 3.88 -13.22 3.69
CA VAL A 147 4.88 -12.36 3.02
C VAL A 147 6.23 -12.46 3.72
N ALA A 148 6.25 -12.42 5.06
CA ALA A 148 7.49 -12.45 5.84
C ALA A 148 8.23 -13.79 5.66
N ALA A 149 7.52 -14.90 5.74
CA ALA A 149 8.08 -16.24 5.51
C ALA A 149 8.59 -16.40 4.08
N ALA A 150 7.84 -15.92 3.08
CA ALA A 150 8.23 -16.04 1.68
C ALA A 150 9.44 -15.14 1.32
N ALA A 151 9.57 -13.97 1.96
CA ALA A 151 10.76 -13.12 1.85
C ALA A 151 12.00 -13.78 2.49
N ALA A 152 11.84 -14.37 3.68
CA ALA A 152 12.94 -15.03 4.41
C ALA A 152 13.41 -16.33 3.74
N ALA A 153 12.52 -17.05 3.07
CA ALA A 153 12.84 -18.27 2.33
C ALA A 153 13.68 -18.03 1.06
N GLY A 154 14.04 -16.77 0.75
CA GLY A 154 14.90 -16.44 -0.38
C GLY A 154 14.24 -16.77 -1.72
N ALA A 155 13.17 -16.04 -2.07
CA ALA A 155 12.56 -16.05 -3.40
C ALA A 155 12.31 -17.46 -4.00
N GLN A 156 11.95 -18.43 -3.15
CA GLN A 156 11.39 -19.71 -3.53
C GLN A 156 10.04 -19.82 -2.85
N GLY A 157 9.04 -19.18 -3.48
CA GLY A 157 7.68 -19.08 -2.96
C GLY A 157 7.15 -20.44 -2.50
N GLY A 158 6.95 -20.58 -1.19
CA GLY A 158 6.25 -21.74 -0.63
C GLY A 158 4.74 -21.57 -0.79
N MET A 159 4.13 -22.38 -1.67
CA MET A 159 2.97 -23.23 -1.36
C MET A 159 2.82 -24.32 -2.45
N TYR A 160 3.44 -25.47 -2.19
CA TYR A 160 3.60 -26.72 -2.96
C TYR A 160 4.71 -26.76 -4.01
N GLY A 161 5.87 -27.30 -3.59
CA GLY A 161 6.92 -27.76 -4.49
C GLY A 161 6.44 -28.92 -5.38
N GLY A 162 6.80 -28.83 -6.65
CA GLY A 162 6.56 -29.85 -7.67
C GLY A 162 5.73 -29.32 -8.84
N GLN A 163 6.40 -29.06 -9.98
CA GLN A 163 5.92 -28.85 -11.37
C GLN A 163 4.61 -28.06 -11.64
N THR A 164 4.04 -27.43 -10.62
CA THR A 164 2.74 -26.76 -10.63
C THR A 164 3.00 -25.26 -10.61
N ARG A 165 2.57 -24.52 -11.64
CA ARG A 165 2.62 -23.05 -11.62
C ARG A 165 1.33 -22.56 -10.98
N ARG A 166 1.36 -22.34 -9.66
CA ARG A 166 0.26 -21.68 -8.95
C ARG A 166 0.43 -20.18 -9.00
N THR A 167 -0.59 -19.51 -9.54
CA THR A 167 -0.75 -18.06 -9.51
C THR A 167 -1.88 -17.71 -8.55
N LEU A 168 -2.04 -16.43 -8.22
CA LEU A 168 -3.07 -15.95 -7.30
C LEU A 168 -4.53 -16.20 -7.82
N PHE A 169 -4.69 -16.64 -9.09
CA PHE A 169 -5.95 -17.05 -9.73
C PHE A 169 -6.20 -18.56 -9.66
N GLY A 170 -5.28 -19.34 -9.11
CA GLY A 170 -5.37 -20.79 -9.11
C GLY A 170 -4.12 -21.50 -9.61
N GLY A 171 -4.08 -22.80 -9.34
CA GLY A 171 -2.98 -23.68 -9.67
C GLY A 171 -3.13 -24.34 -11.03
N THR A 172 -2.24 -24.03 -11.98
CA THR A 172 -2.13 -24.84 -13.21
C THR A 172 -1.07 -25.91 -13.04
N GLY A 173 -1.34 -27.13 -13.49
CA GLY A 173 -0.36 -28.20 -13.56
C GLY A 173 -0.71 -29.25 -14.60
N SER A 174 0.23 -30.16 -14.85
CA SER A 174 0.10 -31.21 -15.85
C SER A 174 0.85 -32.45 -15.40
N ASP A 175 0.28 -33.64 -15.65
CA ASP A 175 0.93 -34.94 -15.42
C ASP A 175 1.47 -35.57 -16.72
N GLY A 176 1.48 -34.79 -17.81
CA GLY A 176 1.90 -35.24 -19.15
C GLY A 176 0.77 -35.87 -19.99
N ASN A 177 -0.37 -36.21 -19.38
CA ASN A 177 -1.55 -36.74 -20.06
C ASN A 177 -2.78 -35.81 -19.89
N CYS A 178 -2.86 -35.18 -18.72
CA CYS A 178 -3.92 -34.29 -18.28
C CYS A 178 -3.33 -32.95 -17.84
N SER A 179 -4.01 -31.88 -18.24
CA SER A 179 -3.79 -30.52 -17.75
C SER A 179 -4.89 -30.16 -16.76
N TYR A 180 -4.54 -29.52 -15.64
CA TYR A 180 -5.49 -29.12 -14.61
C TYR A 180 -5.30 -27.66 -14.21
N TYR A 181 -6.42 -27.00 -13.89
CA TYR A 181 -6.50 -25.67 -13.31
C TYR A 181 -7.34 -25.75 -12.03
N MET A 182 -6.75 -25.36 -10.91
CA MET A 182 -7.36 -25.40 -9.59
C MET A 182 -7.70 -23.98 -9.12
N HIS A 183 -8.97 -23.60 -9.12
CA HIS A 183 -9.39 -22.30 -8.61
C HIS A 183 -9.39 -22.27 -7.07
N PRO A 184 -8.92 -21.19 -6.40
CA PRO A 184 -8.86 -21.11 -4.94
C PRO A 184 -10.24 -21.15 -4.25
N GLY A 185 -11.29 -20.76 -4.96
CA GLY A 185 -12.69 -20.83 -4.51
C GLY A 185 -13.39 -22.18 -4.78
N GLY A 186 -12.66 -23.22 -5.21
CA GLY A 186 -13.14 -24.61 -5.29
C GLY A 186 -13.50 -25.13 -6.69
N SER A 187 -13.81 -24.27 -7.65
CA SER A 187 -14.13 -24.65 -9.04
C SER A 187 -12.88 -24.98 -9.85
N SER A 188 -12.46 -26.24 -9.85
CA SER A 188 -11.29 -26.71 -10.62
C SER A 188 -11.72 -27.36 -11.94
N VAL A 189 -10.95 -27.16 -13.02
CA VAL A 189 -11.17 -27.83 -14.33
C VAL A 189 -9.97 -28.70 -14.72
N MET A 190 -10.23 -29.85 -15.33
CA MET A 190 -9.23 -30.79 -15.80
C MET A 190 -9.54 -31.17 -17.25
N THR A 191 -8.52 -31.12 -18.12
CA THR A 191 -8.62 -31.49 -19.53
C THR A 191 -7.51 -32.48 -19.86
N CYS A 192 -7.89 -33.69 -20.25
CA CYS A 192 -6.98 -34.76 -20.68
C CYS A 192 -6.98 -34.92 -22.19
N ARG A 193 -5.86 -35.40 -22.74
CA ARG A 193 -5.74 -35.73 -24.17
C ARG A 193 -6.26 -37.12 -24.49
#